data_AF-A0A4Q8TZV8-F1
#
_entry.id   AF-A0A4Q8TZV8-F1
#
_cell.length_a   1.000
_cell.length_b   1.000
_cell.length_c   1.000
_cell.angle_alpha   90.00
_cell.angle_beta   90.00
_cell.angle_gamma   90.00
#
_symmetry.space_group_name_H-M   'P 1'
#
loop_
_entity.id
_entity.type
_entity.pdbx_description
1 polymer ?
#
loop_
_entity_poly.entity_id
_entity_poly.type
_entity_poly.pdbx_seq_one_letter_code
_entity_poly.pdbx_strand_id
1 'polypeptide(L)'
;MEKNKMSEFIEEEGLDAAYKYTPTKAVLKGDFALSNYSVPYFQANLTLEEVHRHLKLVEDMPSDQRHKWSLEELFQRDINWPRVEEDIVVNYLKRKEKRSFFNALTVALLPVSATGKLESSYQDLAYDPPAEAPYNKENYEKVRVGGVQVAFQAKSTSNIQYLRWDEEKVFAATIDGQHRLAALKKFVETSSLTVAQRDTRIPVIFLVLDKRVGFDMPDVVGNTDDNPLLSVVREVFVDLNKHAKLVSNARQILLDDQDLESICTRNLLCKKTREESPLRLPLGLVNWNDDSVKFDTGSHFTSVSVLHLVIKDLLNIKYPEDPLDEDFVLKFINSVEDSLFLSSFIKNGEGEYADVYRGKLSLKDYCLPKVIEDEEPIKILPYEYSLAAVDSFNKNYRPLIYGVFAGFSPYRAFWDLSKEVGGVDGDLAFYNSLSPSAQKTLKTTSWSEDELKKKVELPEAQLNSFKSKKWAFMVVWQKAFLKSYCICISSAKGHFRRTARSRTIFRKVAYFCKPVRKARNI
;
A
#
# COMPACT_ATOMS: atom_id res chain seq x y z
N MET A 1 -47.03 13.40 -46.15
CA MET A 1 -47.82 13.35 -44.90
C MET A 1 -46.92 12.76 -43.82
N GLU A 2 -46.56 13.60 -42.84
CA GLU A 2 -46.03 13.31 -41.49
C GLU A 2 -44.95 12.20 -41.33
N LYS A 3 -43.74 12.44 -40.81
CA LYS A 3 -43.40 13.26 -39.63
C LYS A 3 -41.99 13.86 -39.70
N ASN A 4 -41.97 15.15 -39.41
CA ASN A 4 -40.87 15.98 -38.95
C ASN A 4 -40.41 15.59 -37.54
N LYS A 5 -39.10 15.60 -37.29
CA LYS A 5 -38.37 16.22 -36.15
C LYS A 5 -37.00 15.55 -36.00
N MET A 6 -36.06 15.92 -36.86
CA MET A 6 -34.63 15.65 -36.63
C MET A 6 -33.83 16.77 -37.26
N SER A 7 -33.92 17.94 -36.64
CA SER A 7 -33.07 19.10 -36.89
C SER A 7 -33.34 20.08 -35.76
N GLU A 8 -32.39 20.27 -34.85
CA GLU A 8 -32.00 21.60 -34.36
C GLU A 8 -30.90 21.49 -33.29
N PHE A 9 -29.89 22.33 -33.45
CA PHE A 9 -28.78 22.68 -32.56
C PHE A 9 -27.55 21.77 -32.50
N ILE A 10 -26.70 21.88 -33.53
CA ILE A 10 -25.29 22.26 -33.33
C ILE A 10 -24.99 23.33 -34.40
N GLU A 11 -25.26 24.59 -34.07
CA GLU A 11 -24.66 25.73 -34.77
C GLU A 11 -23.42 26.12 -33.96
N GLU A 12 -22.24 25.75 -34.46
CA GLU A 12 -20.99 26.40 -34.13
C GLU A 12 -21.00 27.80 -34.76
N GLU A 13 -21.65 28.75 -34.08
CA GLU A 13 -21.45 30.18 -34.37
C GLU A 13 -20.34 30.73 -33.48
N GLY A 14 -19.40 31.41 -34.12
CA GLY A 14 -18.17 31.93 -33.52
C GLY A 14 -18.42 32.95 -32.42
N LEU A 15 -17.57 32.91 -31.38
CA LEU A 15 -17.54 33.90 -30.32
C LEU A 15 -16.08 34.27 -29.98
N ASP A 16 -15.81 35.57 -30.13
CA ASP A 16 -14.67 36.37 -29.67
C ASP A 16 -13.82 35.76 -28.56
N ALA A 17 -12.52 35.49 -28.83
CA ALA A 17 -11.42 35.30 -27.85
C ALA A 17 -11.82 34.92 -26.40
N ALA A 18 -12.70 33.92 -26.23
CA ALA A 18 -13.54 33.79 -25.05
C ALA A 18 -12.88 32.93 -23.98
N TYR A 19 -12.84 33.45 -22.76
CA TYR A 19 -12.46 32.79 -21.50
C TYR A 19 -12.72 31.27 -21.50
N LYS A 20 -11.67 30.47 -21.25
CA LYS A 20 -11.73 29.01 -21.25
C LYS A 20 -12.16 28.48 -19.89
N TYR A 21 -13.47 28.55 -19.63
CA TYR A 21 -14.04 27.86 -18.48
C TYR A 21 -14.05 26.35 -18.70
N THR A 22 -13.80 25.59 -17.63
CA THR A 22 -14.02 24.14 -17.63
C THR A 22 -15.51 23.81 -17.84
N PRO A 23 -15.84 22.64 -18.39
CA PRO A 23 -17.22 22.16 -18.45
C PRO A 23 -17.86 22.16 -17.05
N THR A 24 -19.13 22.55 -16.97
CA THR A 24 -19.87 22.57 -15.70
C THR A 24 -19.95 21.19 -15.05
N LYS A 25 -19.57 21.07 -13.78
CA LYS A 25 -19.61 19.82 -13.02
C LYS A 25 -20.60 19.87 -11.88
N ALA A 26 -21.45 18.85 -11.79
CA ALA A 26 -22.24 18.60 -10.59
C ALA A 26 -21.29 18.16 -9.46
N VAL A 27 -21.41 18.81 -8.31
CA VAL A 27 -20.58 18.57 -7.13
C VAL A 27 -21.46 18.41 -5.90
N LEU A 28 -20.96 17.68 -4.92
CA LEU A 28 -21.55 17.60 -3.58
C LEU A 28 -20.78 18.53 -2.66
N LYS A 29 -21.46 19.54 -2.10
CA LYS A 29 -20.87 20.39 -1.06
C LYS A 29 -20.86 19.65 0.27
N GLY A 30 -19.73 19.70 0.97
CA GLY A 30 -19.62 19.34 2.38
C GLY A 30 -18.82 20.39 3.13
N ASP A 31 -18.87 20.32 4.47
CA ASP A 31 -18.19 21.24 5.36
C ASP A 31 -17.55 20.47 6.52
N PHE A 32 -16.24 20.64 6.73
CA PHE A 32 -15.56 20.17 7.94
C PHE A 32 -15.56 21.29 8.98
N ALA A 33 -16.55 21.26 9.88
CA ALA A 33 -16.71 22.20 10.99
C ALA A 33 -16.50 21.50 12.35
N LEU A 34 -15.35 20.81 12.51
CA LEU A 34 -14.98 20.09 13.74
C LEU A 34 -14.11 20.94 14.69
N SER A 35 -13.76 22.15 14.26
CA SER A 35 -12.94 23.11 15.01
C SER A 35 -13.64 24.48 15.07
N ASN A 36 -12.96 25.52 15.55
CA ASN A 36 -13.49 26.89 15.49
C ASN A 36 -13.55 27.45 14.06
N TYR A 37 -13.00 26.73 13.08
CA TYR A 37 -13.00 27.10 11.67
C TYR A 37 -13.77 26.07 10.84
N SER A 38 -14.50 26.55 9.84
CA SER A 38 -15.18 25.73 8.84
C SER A 38 -14.37 25.64 7.54
N VAL A 39 -14.11 24.40 7.09
CA VAL A 39 -13.46 24.11 5.80
C VAL A 39 -14.50 23.52 4.82
N PRO A 40 -15.12 24.34 3.95
CA PRO A 40 -15.97 23.85 2.87
C PRO A 40 -15.16 23.08 1.82
N TYR A 41 -15.76 22.04 1.25
CA TYR A 41 -15.20 21.29 0.14
C TYR A 41 -16.28 20.89 -0.87
N PHE A 42 -15.86 20.66 -2.12
CA PHE A 42 -16.75 20.24 -3.20
C PHE A 42 -16.25 18.92 -3.78
N GLN A 43 -17.04 17.86 -3.64
CA GLN A 43 -16.70 16.55 -4.19
C GLN A 43 -17.30 16.37 -5.58
N ALA A 44 -16.47 15.95 -6.54
CA ALA A 44 -16.88 15.66 -7.91
C ALA A 44 -16.30 14.32 -8.38
N ASN A 45 -16.84 13.81 -9.47
CA ASN A 45 -16.29 12.67 -10.20
C ASN A 45 -15.86 13.14 -11.59
N LEU A 46 -14.58 13.02 -11.91
CA LEU A 46 -14.02 13.41 -13.20
C LEU A 46 -13.67 12.20 -14.05
N THR A 47 -13.74 12.34 -15.37
CA THR A 47 -13.19 11.33 -16.30
C THR A 47 -11.66 11.35 -16.28
N LEU A 48 -11.00 10.30 -16.79
CA LEU A 48 -9.54 10.31 -16.94
C LEU A 48 -9.04 11.47 -17.82
N GLU A 49 -9.78 11.81 -18.87
CA GLU A 49 -9.46 12.91 -19.77
C GLU A 49 -9.57 14.27 -19.06
N GLU A 50 -10.62 14.45 -18.25
CA GLU A 50 -10.82 15.66 -17.46
C GLU A 50 -9.73 15.84 -16.40
N VAL A 51 -9.35 14.75 -15.73
CA VAL A 51 -8.23 14.72 -14.78
C VAL A 51 -6.94 15.11 -15.47
N HIS A 52 -6.65 14.53 -16.64
CA HIS A 52 -5.43 14.83 -17.39
C HIS A 52 -5.38 16.29 -17.88
N ARG A 53 -6.51 16.81 -18.38
CA ARG A 53 -6.61 18.15 -18.98
C ARG A 53 -6.60 19.27 -17.92
N HIS A 54 -7.50 19.17 -16.94
CA HIS A 54 -7.85 20.28 -16.07
C HIS A 54 -7.07 20.31 -14.76
N LEU A 55 -6.58 19.17 -14.26
CA LEU A 55 -5.82 19.12 -13.01
C LEU A 55 -4.32 19.31 -13.28
N LYS A 56 -3.67 20.12 -12.44
CA LYS A 56 -2.24 20.42 -12.56
C LYS A 56 -1.47 19.85 -11.38
N LEU A 57 -0.23 19.45 -11.66
CA LEU A 57 0.75 19.12 -10.62
C LEU A 57 1.26 20.43 -10.05
N VAL A 58 1.68 20.44 -8.79
CA VAL A 58 2.18 21.69 -8.21
C VAL A 58 3.54 22.07 -8.81
N GLU A 59 4.29 21.10 -9.34
CA GLU A 59 5.50 21.35 -10.14
C GLU A 59 5.22 22.12 -11.45
N ASP A 60 4.00 22.06 -11.97
CA ASP A 60 3.56 22.80 -13.17
C ASP A 60 3.38 24.31 -12.89
N MET A 61 3.54 24.75 -11.63
CA MET A 61 3.36 26.15 -11.25
C MET A 61 4.46 27.06 -11.85
N PRO A 62 4.13 28.26 -12.36
CA PRO A 62 5.08 29.14 -13.04
C PRO A 62 6.32 29.56 -12.23
N SER A 63 7.47 29.59 -12.91
CA SER A 63 8.84 29.58 -12.38
C SER A 63 9.26 30.80 -11.56
N ASP A 64 8.66 31.97 -11.78
CA ASP A 64 9.04 33.24 -11.12
C ASP A 64 8.89 33.22 -9.59
N GLN A 65 8.21 32.21 -9.06
CA GLN A 65 7.99 31.99 -7.63
C GLN A 65 8.93 30.93 -7.02
N ARG A 66 9.65 30.12 -7.81
CA ARG A 66 10.62 29.13 -7.29
C ARG A 66 11.85 29.78 -6.65
N HIS A 67 12.16 31.02 -7.03
CA HIS A 67 13.35 31.75 -6.58
C HIS A 67 13.19 32.49 -5.25
N LYS A 68 11.96 32.54 -4.70
CA LYS A 68 11.69 33.10 -3.35
C LYS A 68 11.16 32.04 -2.39
N TRP A 69 11.45 30.76 -2.66
CA TRP A 69 11.09 29.70 -1.73
C TRP A 69 11.83 29.86 -0.40
N SER A 70 11.06 30.18 0.64
CA SER A 70 11.51 29.99 2.02
C SER A 70 11.75 28.48 2.25
N LEU A 71 12.56 28.13 3.25
CA LEU A 71 12.86 26.73 3.58
C LEU A 71 11.57 25.93 3.91
N GLU A 72 10.53 26.69 4.23
CA GLU A 72 9.16 26.33 4.52
C GLU A 72 8.28 26.07 3.28
N GLU A 73 8.67 26.55 2.09
CA GLU A 73 7.99 26.32 0.78
C GLU A 73 8.53 25.07 0.04
N LEU A 74 9.66 24.52 0.49
CA LEU A 74 10.26 23.24 0.04
C LEU A 74 9.51 21.97 0.52
N PHE A 75 8.32 22.10 1.11
CA PHE A 75 7.54 20.99 1.68
C PHE A 75 6.62 20.27 0.67
N GLN A 76 6.98 20.30 -0.61
CA GLN A 76 6.39 19.43 -1.61
C GLN A 76 7.37 18.30 -1.90
N ARG A 77 6.90 17.06 -1.88
CA ARG A 77 7.74 15.96 -2.36
C ARG A 77 7.89 16.18 -3.86
N ASP A 78 9.12 16.41 -4.33
CA ASP A 78 9.44 16.17 -5.73
C ASP A 78 8.78 14.85 -6.14
N ILE A 79 8.07 14.91 -7.26
CA ILE A 79 7.43 13.74 -7.82
C ILE A 79 8.56 12.76 -8.11
N ASN A 80 8.53 11.63 -7.41
CA ASN A 80 9.46 10.55 -7.65
C ASN A 80 9.00 9.87 -8.95
N TRP A 81 9.50 10.37 -10.06
CA TRP A 81 9.18 9.88 -11.40
C TRP A 81 9.46 8.39 -11.56
N PRO A 82 10.58 7.81 -11.07
CA PRO A 82 10.76 6.36 -11.05
C PRO A 82 9.61 5.63 -10.35
N ARG A 83 9.15 6.09 -9.18
CA ARG A 83 7.99 5.52 -8.49
C ARG A 83 6.70 5.67 -9.30
N VAL A 84 6.49 6.81 -9.97
CA VAL A 84 5.30 7.03 -10.80
C VAL A 84 5.26 6.04 -11.96
N GLU A 85 6.35 5.95 -12.71
CA GLU A 85 6.44 5.13 -13.91
C GLU A 85 6.47 3.64 -13.56
N GLU A 86 7.35 3.24 -12.66
CA GLU A 86 7.52 1.83 -12.29
C GLU A 86 6.40 1.36 -11.36
N ASP A 87 6.25 1.96 -10.17
CA ASP A 87 5.37 1.39 -9.13
C ASP A 87 3.87 1.61 -9.41
N ILE A 88 3.49 2.74 -10.02
CA ILE A 88 2.08 3.07 -10.23
C ILE A 88 1.65 2.76 -11.66
N VAL A 89 2.32 3.28 -12.68
CA VAL A 89 1.87 3.06 -14.08
C VAL A 89 2.06 1.59 -14.46
N VAL A 90 3.28 1.08 -14.40
CA VAL A 90 3.59 -0.29 -14.81
C VAL A 90 3.02 -1.31 -13.80
N ASN A 91 3.27 -1.13 -12.50
CA ASN A 91 2.98 -2.16 -11.50
C ASN A 91 1.59 -2.08 -10.85
N TYR A 92 0.80 -1.05 -11.14
CA TYR A 92 -0.55 -0.90 -10.63
C TYR A 92 -1.57 -0.78 -11.77
N LEU A 93 -1.45 0.24 -12.63
CA LEU A 93 -2.47 0.59 -13.62
C LEU A 93 -2.46 -0.30 -14.87
N LYS A 94 -1.30 -0.71 -15.37
CA LYS A 94 -1.18 -1.57 -16.57
C LYS A 94 -1.50 -3.04 -16.31
N ARG A 95 -1.60 -3.48 -15.05
CA ARG A 95 -1.83 -4.88 -14.70
C ARG A 95 -3.30 -5.27 -14.80
N LYS A 96 -3.68 -6.07 -15.80
CA LYS A 96 -5.09 -6.45 -16.07
C LYS A 96 -5.71 -7.29 -14.95
N GLU A 97 -4.91 -8.13 -14.30
CA GLU A 97 -5.37 -9.00 -13.19
C GLU A 97 -5.52 -8.26 -11.85
N LYS A 98 -5.02 -7.02 -11.75
CA LYS A 98 -5.01 -6.26 -10.49
C LYS A 98 -6.19 -5.30 -10.43
N ARG A 99 -6.96 -5.38 -9.35
CA ARG A 99 -7.97 -4.36 -9.06
C ARG A 99 -7.28 -3.05 -8.70
N SER A 100 -7.51 -2.03 -9.53
CA SER A 100 -7.00 -0.69 -9.32
C SER A 100 -8.07 0.21 -8.71
N PHE A 101 -7.71 0.91 -7.64
CA PHE A 101 -8.55 1.86 -6.93
C PHE A 101 -7.68 2.94 -6.28
N PHE A 102 -7.99 4.20 -6.56
CA PHE A 102 -7.38 5.32 -5.86
C PHE A 102 -8.40 5.95 -4.91
N ASN A 103 -7.91 6.37 -3.75
CA ASN A 103 -8.64 7.34 -2.94
C ASN A 103 -8.77 8.67 -3.72
N ALA A 104 -9.64 9.56 -3.24
CA ALA A 104 -9.85 10.87 -3.86
C ALA A 104 -8.54 11.67 -4.01
N LEU A 105 -8.48 12.48 -5.07
CA LEU A 105 -7.47 13.53 -5.23
C LEU A 105 -7.98 14.79 -4.52
N THR A 106 -7.13 15.47 -3.75
CA THR A 106 -7.48 16.76 -3.16
C THR A 106 -6.83 17.87 -3.97
N VAL A 107 -7.64 18.79 -4.48
CA VAL A 107 -7.25 19.85 -5.40
C VAL A 107 -7.63 21.21 -4.81
N ALA A 108 -6.67 22.11 -4.70
CA ALA A 108 -6.94 23.51 -4.36
C ALA A 108 -7.10 24.33 -5.65
N LEU A 109 -8.18 25.09 -5.77
CA LEU A 109 -8.41 26.00 -6.89
C LEU A 109 -7.80 27.36 -6.57
N LEU A 110 -6.57 27.62 -6.99
CA LEU A 110 -5.82 28.82 -6.57
C LEU A 110 -5.90 29.96 -7.60
N PRO A 111 -6.05 31.22 -7.18
CA PRO A 111 -6.13 32.34 -8.11
C PRO A 111 -4.76 32.65 -8.73
N VAL A 112 -4.74 32.92 -10.04
CA VAL A 112 -3.56 33.33 -10.78
C VAL A 112 -3.81 34.62 -11.57
N SER A 113 -2.79 35.46 -11.63
CA SER A 113 -2.75 36.69 -12.42
C SER A 113 -2.67 36.39 -13.92
N ALA A 114 -2.90 37.40 -14.76
CA ALA A 114 -2.69 37.30 -16.21
C ALA A 114 -1.22 36.96 -16.60
N THR A 115 -0.28 37.18 -15.68
CA THR A 115 1.14 36.82 -15.86
C THR A 115 1.46 35.39 -15.36
N GLY A 116 0.46 34.63 -14.93
CA GLY A 116 0.61 33.29 -14.38
C GLY A 116 1.06 33.24 -12.91
N LYS A 117 1.26 34.40 -12.26
CA LYS A 117 1.66 34.47 -10.84
C LYS A 117 0.49 34.18 -9.91
N LEU A 118 0.74 33.39 -8.86
CA LEU A 118 -0.25 33.12 -7.81
C LEU A 118 -0.60 34.41 -7.06
N GLU A 119 -1.89 34.66 -6.91
CA GLU A 119 -2.43 35.81 -6.18
C GLU A 119 -2.65 35.46 -4.70
N SER A 120 -2.62 36.46 -3.81
CA SER A 120 -2.91 36.29 -2.38
C SER A 120 -4.40 36.22 -2.06
N SER A 121 -5.25 36.52 -3.04
CA SER A 121 -6.71 36.54 -2.89
C SER A 121 -7.42 36.41 -4.25
N TYR A 122 -8.65 35.92 -4.24
CA TYR A 122 -9.49 35.82 -5.43
C TYR A 122 -10.06 37.20 -5.81
N GLN A 123 -9.49 37.84 -6.83
CA GLN A 123 -9.94 39.12 -7.36
C GLN A 123 -11.29 39.00 -8.07
N ASP A 124 -12.20 39.95 -7.88
CA ASP A 124 -13.48 39.98 -8.60
C ASP A 124 -13.26 40.22 -10.10
N LEU A 125 -14.04 39.53 -10.93
CA LEU A 125 -14.02 39.72 -12.38
C LEU A 125 -14.78 41.00 -12.75
N ALA A 126 -14.19 41.81 -13.63
CA ALA A 126 -14.78 43.06 -14.12
C ALA A 126 -15.95 42.86 -15.10
N TYR A 127 -16.24 41.62 -15.49
CA TYR A 127 -17.27 41.26 -16.47
C TYR A 127 -18.11 40.09 -15.97
N ASP A 128 -19.28 39.90 -16.57
CA ASP A 128 -20.13 38.74 -16.30
C ASP A 128 -19.73 37.56 -17.20
N PRO A 129 -19.21 36.44 -16.68
CA PRO A 129 -18.81 35.32 -17.51
C PRO A 129 -20.03 34.63 -18.15
N PRO A 130 -19.89 34.09 -19.38
CA PRO A 130 -21.01 33.50 -20.11
C PRO A 130 -21.69 32.39 -19.31
N ALA A 131 -22.99 32.54 -19.02
CA ALA A 131 -23.73 31.60 -18.18
C ALA A 131 -24.25 30.39 -19.00
N GLU A 132 -23.68 29.22 -18.77
CA GLU A 132 -24.26 27.95 -19.26
C GLU A 132 -25.33 27.44 -18.29
N ALA A 133 -26.22 26.55 -18.73
CA ALA A 133 -27.11 25.86 -17.79
C ALA A 133 -26.29 25.01 -16.79
N PRO A 134 -26.64 24.99 -15.48
CA PRO A 134 -27.82 25.59 -14.87
C PRO A 134 -27.63 27.03 -14.39
N TYR A 135 -26.46 27.66 -14.58
CA TYR A 135 -26.21 29.04 -14.19
C TYR A 135 -27.20 30.01 -14.88
N ASN A 136 -27.66 29.76 -16.10
CA ASN A 136 -28.65 30.65 -16.73
C ASN A 136 -30.10 30.50 -16.21
N LYS A 137 -30.38 29.63 -15.23
CA LYS A 137 -31.75 29.42 -14.70
C LYS A 137 -32.02 30.27 -13.47
N GLU A 138 -33.19 30.91 -13.42
CA GLU A 138 -33.61 31.83 -12.33
C GLU A 138 -33.68 31.18 -10.95
N ASN A 139 -33.83 29.85 -10.87
CA ASN A 139 -33.94 29.13 -9.60
C ASN A 139 -32.58 28.77 -8.95
N TYR A 140 -31.46 29.16 -9.58
CA TYR A 140 -30.11 28.95 -9.07
C TYR A 140 -29.48 30.27 -8.62
N GLU A 141 -29.00 30.30 -7.38
CA GLU A 141 -28.11 31.34 -6.90
C GLU A 141 -26.68 31.07 -7.36
N LYS A 142 -25.92 32.14 -7.58
CA LYS A 142 -24.54 32.09 -8.06
C LYS A 142 -23.62 32.76 -7.07
N VAL A 143 -22.59 32.04 -6.66
CA VAL A 143 -21.45 32.58 -5.94
C VAL A 143 -20.26 32.62 -6.89
N ARG A 144 -19.59 33.76 -6.92
CA ARG A 144 -18.41 34.00 -7.75
C ARG A 144 -17.24 34.28 -6.84
N VAL A 145 -16.16 33.55 -7.09
CA VAL A 145 -14.90 33.64 -6.36
C VAL A 145 -13.78 33.82 -7.37
N GLY A 146 -13.61 35.06 -7.84
CA GLY A 146 -12.79 35.37 -9.00
C GLY A 146 -13.13 34.51 -10.21
N GLY A 147 -12.16 33.73 -10.69
CA GLY A 147 -12.35 32.80 -11.82
C GLY A 147 -13.15 31.53 -11.49
N VAL A 148 -13.56 31.30 -10.25
CA VAL A 148 -14.38 30.14 -9.83
C VAL A 148 -15.85 30.53 -9.76
N GLN A 149 -16.72 29.69 -10.31
CA GLN A 149 -18.17 29.85 -10.24
C GLN A 149 -18.82 28.65 -9.58
N VAL A 150 -19.71 28.93 -8.62
CA VAL A 150 -20.52 27.95 -7.92
C VAL A 150 -21.99 28.33 -8.11
N ALA A 151 -22.83 27.38 -8.55
CA ALA A 151 -24.28 27.55 -8.60
C ALA A 151 -24.99 26.52 -7.74
N PHE A 152 -25.97 26.97 -6.96
CA PHE A 152 -26.77 26.11 -6.10
C PHE A 152 -28.22 26.57 -6.05
N GLN A 153 -29.13 25.66 -5.72
CA GLN A 153 -30.55 25.97 -5.62
C GLN A 153 -30.88 26.37 -4.18
N ALA A 154 -31.02 27.66 -3.90
CA ALA A 154 -31.19 28.17 -2.54
C ALA A 154 -32.40 27.64 -1.77
N LYS A 155 -33.47 27.26 -2.49
CA LYS A 155 -34.68 26.66 -1.90
C LYS A 155 -34.60 25.13 -1.75
N SER A 156 -33.48 24.52 -2.11
CA SER A 156 -33.29 23.07 -2.04
C SER A 156 -32.54 22.70 -0.77
N THR A 157 -32.97 21.63 -0.11
CA THR A 157 -32.22 20.98 0.97
C THR A 157 -31.11 20.07 0.45
N SER A 158 -30.90 20.04 -0.87
CA SER A 158 -29.87 19.22 -1.50
C SER A 158 -28.49 19.90 -1.43
N ASN A 159 -27.46 19.12 -1.08
CA ASN A 159 -26.08 19.56 -1.12
C ASN A 159 -25.47 19.53 -2.54
N ILE A 160 -26.28 19.22 -3.56
CA ILE A 160 -25.85 19.23 -4.95
C ILE A 160 -25.70 20.67 -5.43
N GLN A 161 -24.50 21.00 -5.90
CA GLN A 161 -24.16 22.27 -6.49
C GLN A 161 -23.48 22.04 -7.84
N TYR A 162 -23.18 23.12 -8.55
CA TYR A 162 -22.46 23.10 -9.81
C TYR A 162 -21.21 23.96 -9.68
N LEU A 163 -20.07 23.45 -10.14
CA LEU A 163 -18.77 24.10 -10.07
C LEU A 163 -18.16 24.17 -11.48
N ARG A 164 -17.54 25.30 -11.81
CA ARG A 164 -16.60 25.45 -12.94
C ARG A 164 -15.60 26.54 -12.63
N TRP A 165 -14.46 26.54 -13.31
CA TRP A 165 -13.45 27.58 -13.16
C TRP A 165 -12.83 27.95 -14.50
N ASP A 166 -12.30 29.18 -14.57
CA ASP A 166 -11.54 29.70 -15.70
C ASP A 166 -10.09 29.20 -15.61
N GLU A 167 -9.66 28.39 -16.58
CA GLU A 167 -8.32 27.79 -16.60
C GLU A 167 -7.19 28.83 -16.75
N GLU A 168 -7.50 30.07 -17.17
CA GLU A 168 -6.52 31.16 -17.26
C GLU A 168 -6.41 31.98 -15.98
N LYS A 169 -7.40 31.91 -15.09
CA LYS A 169 -7.47 32.66 -13.83
C LYS A 169 -7.32 31.79 -12.59
N VAL A 170 -7.47 30.48 -12.75
CA VAL A 170 -7.46 29.52 -11.64
C VAL A 170 -6.55 28.35 -11.97
N PHE A 171 -5.56 28.14 -11.09
CA PHE A 171 -4.67 26.99 -11.13
C PHE A 171 -5.21 25.89 -10.21
N ALA A 172 -5.67 24.79 -10.81
CA ALA A 172 -6.19 23.62 -10.08
C ALA A 172 -5.04 22.73 -9.57
N ALA A 173 -4.40 23.17 -8.48
CA ALA A 173 -3.25 22.53 -7.86
C ALA A 173 -3.65 21.26 -7.11
N THR A 174 -3.09 20.10 -7.49
CA THR A 174 -3.28 18.86 -6.74
C THR A 174 -2.36 18.81 -5.53
N ILE A 175 -2.94 18.98 -4.34
CA ILE A 175 -2.18 19.09 -3.09
C ILE A 175 -1.96 17.71 -2.45
N ASP A 176 -2.96 16.82 -2.48
CA ASP A 176 -2.78 15.42 -2.09
C ASP A 176 -3.03 14.48 -3.29
N GLY A 177 -2.19 13.46 -3.40
CA GLY A 177 -2.22 12.51 -4.51
C GLY A 177 -1.42 12.93 -5.73
N GLN A 178 -0.38 13.77 -5.59
CA GLN A 178 0.48 14.20 -6.70
C GLN A 178 1.06 13.03 -7.52
N HIS A 179 1.65 12.00 -6.88
CA HIS A 179 2.14 10.81 -7.60
C HIS A 179 1.00 10.04 -8.30
N ARG A 180 -0.22 10.06 -7.75
CA ARG A 180 -1.40 9.44 -8.37
C ARG A 180 -1.83 10.21 -9.61
N LEU A 181 -1.92 11.54 -9.54
CA LEU A 181 -2.23 12.39 -10.70
C LEU A 181 -1.17 12.22 -11.80
N ALA A 182 0.11 12.27 -11.45
CA ALA A 182 1.21 12.08 -12.39
C ALA A 182 1.11 10.72 -13.10
N ALA A 183 0.82 9.65 -12.34
CA ALA A 183 0.63 8.32 -12.90
C ALA A 183 -0.60 8.24 -13.83
N LEU A 184 -1.73 8.85 -13.45
CA LEU A 184 -2.92 8.90 -14.29
C LEU A 184 -2.65 9.65 -15.60
N LYS A 185 -1.96 10.80 -15.54
CA LYS A 185 -1.55 11.55 -16.73
C LYS A 185 -0.67 10.71 -17.65
N LYS A 186 0.40 10.13 -17.11
CA LYS A 186 1.32 9.26 -17.86
C LYS A 186 0.61 8.04 -18.43
N PHE A 187 -0.32 7.46 -17.70
CA PHE A 187 -1.10 6.30 -18.16
C PHE A 187 -1.98 6.65 -19.36
N VAL A 188 -2.65 7.82 -19.34
CA VAL A 188 -3.43 8.34 -20.49
C VAL A 188 -2.54 8.63 -21.69
N GLU A 189 -1.34 9.18 -21.49
CA GLU A 189 -0.39 9.50 -22.56
C GLU A 189 0.25 8.27 -23.21
N THR A 190 0.51 7.21 -22.43
CA THR A 190 1.32 6.06 -22.87
C THR A 190 0.52 4.79 -23.18
N SER A 191 -0.80 4.78 -22.96
CA SER A 191 -1.61 3.57 -23.07
C SER A 191 -2.84 3.78 -23.95
N SER A 192 -3.17 2.77 -24.75
CA SER A 192 -4.44 2.71 -25.47
C SER A 192 -5.57 2.33 -24.51
N LEU A 193 -6.34 3.33 -24.07
CA LEU A 193 -7.41 3.13 -23.09
C LEU A 193 -8.56 2.29 -23.67
N THR A 194 -8.95 1.25 -22.94
CA THR A 194 -10.18 0.47 -23.18
C THR A 194 -11.44 1.31 -22.90
N VAL A 195 -12.60 0.84 -23.36
CA VAL A 195 -13.90 1.51 -23.10
C VAL A 195 -14.14 1.67 -21.59
N ALA A 196 -13.96 0.61 -20.81
CA ALA A 196 -14.15 0.66 -19.36
C ALA A 196 -13.18 1.64 -18.65
N GLN A 197 -11.94 1.76 -19.14
CA GLN A 197 -10.98 2.74 -18.61
C GLN A 197 -11.40 4.18 -18.92
N ARG A 198 -11.93 4.46 -20.12
CA ARG A 198 -12.46 5.80 -20.47
C ARG A 198 -13.70 6.17 -19.65
N ASP A 199 -14.52 5.18 -19.33
CA ASP A 199 -15.71 5.36 -18.49
C ASP A 199 -15.40 5.47 -16.99
N THR A 200 -14.14 5.24 -16.59
CA THR A 200 -13.71 5.38 -15.20
C THR A 200 -13.95 6.81 -14.70
N ARG A 201 -14.38 6.90 -13.45
CA ARG A 201 -14.64 8.14 -12.75
C ARG A 201 -13.75 8.24 -11.52
N ILE A 202 -12.89 9.25 -11.50
CA ILE A 202 -11.94 9.53 -10.42
C ILE A 202 -12.61 10.49 -9.44
N PRO A 203 -12.73 10.13 -8.15
CA PRO A 203 -13.23 11.04 -7.15
C PRO A 203 -12.22 12.16 -6.89
N VAL A 204 -12.68 13.40 -6.89
CA VAL A 204 -11.88 14.62 -6.66
C VAL A 204 -12.58 15.49 -5.62
N ILE A 205 -11.81 16.00 -4.67
CA ILE A 205 -12.24 16.96 -3.66
C ILE A 205 -11.60 18.30 -3.99
N PHE A 206 -12.42 19.30 -4.30
CA PHE A 206 -11.99 20.66 -4.54
C PHE A 206 -12.08 21.51 -3.28
N LEU A 207 -11.03 22.29 -3.02
CA LEU A 207 -10.96 23.31 -2.00
C LEU A 207 -10.96 24.69 -2.67
N VAL A 208 -11.86 25.56 -2.20
CA VAL A 208 -11.94 26.96 -2.61
C VAL A 208 -11.80 27.80 -1.34
N LEU A 209 -10.67 28.50 -1.21
CA LEU A 209 -10.23 29.12 0.03
C LEU A 209 -10.72 30.57 0.13
N ASP A 210 -12.04 30.76 0.13
CA ASP A 210 -12.64 32.09 0.16
C ASP A 210 -13.92 32.14 1.03
N LYS A 211 -14.08 33.23 1.78
CA LYS A 211 -15.25 33.47 2.66
C LYS A 211 -16.59 33.38 1.94
N ARG A 212 -16.65 33.72 0.64
CA ARG A 212 -17.89 33.72 -0.16
C ARG A 212 -18.47 32.31 -0.33
N VAL A 213 -17.64 31.28 -0.24
CA VAL A 213 -18.07 29.86 -0.26
C VAL A 213 -18.11 29.24 1.13
N GLY A 214 -17.98 30.06 2.19
CA GLY A 214 -18.04 29.65 3.58
C GLY A 214 -16.71 29.18 4.18
N PHE A 215 -15.58 29.53 3.58
CA PHE A 215 -14.26 29.22 4.14
C PHE A 215 -13.88 30.29 5.16
N ASP A 216 -13.67 29.88 6.41
CA ASP A 216 -13.16 30.77 7.46
C ASP A 216 -11.65 30.92 7.34
N MET A 217 -11.20 32.04 6.76
CA MET A 217 -9.77 32.37 6.74
C MET A 217 -9.30 32.68 8.17
N PRO A 218 -8.25 32.03 8.69
CA PRO A 218 -7.68 32.41 9.98
C PRO A 218 -7.14 33.84 9.92
N ASP A 219 -7.25 34.57 11.04
CA ASP A 219 -6.61 35.87 11.18
C ASP A 219 -5.09 35.68 11.03
N VAL A 220 -4.53 36.21 9.95
CA VAL A 220 -3.11 36.05 9.62
C VAL A 220 -2.27 36.60 10.78
N VAL A 221 -1.61 35.71 11.52
CA VAL A 221 -0.69 36.09 12.59
C VAL A 221 0.59 36.66 11.96
N GLY A 222 0.62 37.99 11.85
CA GLY A 222 1.82 38.83 11.85
C GLY A 222 3.01 38.47 10.94
N ASN A 223 3.22 39.32 9.93
CA ASN A 223 4.56 39.76 9.48
C ASN A 223 5.52 38.71 8.85
N THR A 224 5.02 37.82 7.99
CA THR A 224 5.86 37.19 6.96
C THR A 224 5.34 37.56 5.57
N ASP A 225 6.26 37.76 4.61
CA ASP A 225 5.99 38.06 3.18
C ASP A 225 5.25 36.91 2.45
N ASP A 226 4.64 35.97 3.18
CA ASP A 226 4.10 34.72 2.65
C ASP A 226 2.64 34.88 2.20
N ASN A 227 2.30 34.21 1.09
CA ASN A 227 0.92 34.20 0.58
C ASN A 227 -0.01 33.45 1.57
N PRO A 228 -1.08 34.08 2.09
CA PRO A 228 -1.95 33.48 3.09
C PRO A 228 -2.69 32.23 2.58
N LEU A 229 -3.02 32.16 1.29
CA LEU A 229 -3.64 30.98 0.68
C LEU A 229 -2.69 29.79 0.68
N LEU A 230 -1.39 30.01 0.41
CA LEU A 230 -0.39 28.96 0.43
C LEU A 230 -0.17 28.40 1.84
N SER A 231 -0.23 29.26 2.86
CA SER A 231 -0.12 28.85 4.25
C SER A 231 -1.23 27.88 4.65
N VAL A 232 -2.48 28.17 4.28
CA VAL A 232 -3.64 27.30 4.51
C VAL A 232 -3.54 26.00 3.72
N VAL A 233 -3.17 26.05 2.44
CA VAL A 233 -2.96 24.86 1.61
C VAL A 233 -1.93 23.93 2.25
N ARG A 234 -0.85 24.50 2.78
CA ARG A 234 0.22 23.75 3.44
C ARG A 234 -0.27 23.09 4.72
N GLU A 235 -1.01 23.80 5.56
CA GLU A 235 -1.59 23.24 6.78
C GLU A 235 -2.45 22.01 6.45
N VAL A 236 -3.39 22.16 5.52
CA VAL A 236 -4.24 21.06 5.04
C VAL A 236 -3.39 19.90 4.49
N PHE A 237 -2.36 20.19 3.70
CA PHE A 237 -1.45 19.17 3.16
C PHE A 237 -0.68 18.41 4.25
N VAL A 238 -0.12 19.14 5.22
CA VAL A 238 0.64 18.56 6.34
C VAL A 238 -0.28 17.69 7.17
N ASP A 239 -1.49 18.15 7.49
CA ASP A 239 -2.43 17.39 8.31
C ASP A 239 -2.90 16.11 7.60
N LEU A 240 -3.21 16.18 6.30
CA LEU A 240 -3.56 15.01 5.50
C LEU A 240 -2.45 13.94 5.52
N ASN A 241 -1.18 14.35 5.47
CA ASN A 241 -0.05 13.42 5.41
C ASN A 241 0.46 12.96 6.79
N LYS A 242 0.42 13.82 7.81
CA LYS A 242 1.01 13.56 9.13
C LYS A 242 0.18 12.54 9.93
N HIS A 243 -1.11 12.43 9.66
CA HIS A 243 -1.99 11.48 10.35
C HIS A 243 -2.00 10.07 9.75
N ALA A 244 -1.40 9.86 8.56
CA ALA A 244 -1.25 8.54 7.97
C ALA A 244 -0.15 7.74 8.70
N LYS A 245 -0.54 6.96 9.73
CA LYS A 245 0.38 6.04 10.40
C LYS A 245 0.77 4.91 9.45
N LEU A 246 2.08 4.74 9.23
CA LEU A 246 2.60 3.58 8.50
C LEU A 246 2.18 2.29 9.22
N VAL A 247 1.72 1.31 8.44
CA VAL A 247 1.46 -0.04 8.94
C VAL A 247 2.81 -0.68 9.31
N SER A 248 2.87 -1.30 10.48
CA SER A 248 4.05 -2.03 10.95
C SER A 248 4.45 -3.12 9.94
N ASN A 249 5.75 -3.33 9.70
CA ASN A 249 6.28 -4.33 8.77
C ASN A 249 5.74 -5.75 9.03
N ALA A 250 5.60 -6.17 10.30
CA ALA A 250 5.01 -7.47 10.63
C ALA A 250 3.57 -7.62 10.12
N ARG A 251 2.77 -6.55 10.21
CA ARG A 251 1.40 -6.52 9.67
C ARG A 251 1.40 -6.44 8.15
N GLN A 252 2.34 -5.72 7.54
CA GLN A 252 2.48 -5.70 6.09
C GLN A 252 2.71 -7.12 5.56
N ILE A 253 3.64 -7.89 6.15
CA ILE A 253 3.89 -9.29 5.78
C ILE A 253 2.63 -10.17 5.93
N LEU A 254 1.81 -9.95 6.97
CA LEU A 254 0.60 -10.75 7.17
C LEU A 254 -0.53 -10.39 6.18
N LEU A 255 -0.57 -9.16 5.69
CA LEU A 255 -1.62 -8.63 4.81
C LEU A 255 -1.24 -8.63 3.33
N ASP A 256 0.05 -8.80 3.00
CA ASP A 256 0.50 -8.79 1.62
C ASP A 256 0.14 -10.13 0.93
N ASP A 257 -0.77 -10.04 -0.04
CA ASP A 257 -1.21 -11.13 -0.91
C ASP A 257 -0.48 -11.12 -2.27
N GLN A 258 0.45 -10.19 -2.48
CA GLN A 258 1.23 -10.07 -3.72
C GLN A 258 2.66 -10.59 -3.54
N ASP A 259 3.20 -10.51 -2.33
CA ASP A 259 4.51 -11.04 -1.97
C ASP A 259 4.43 -12.54 -1.65
N LEU A 260 5.10 -13.37 -2.46
CA LEU A 260 5.00 -14.83 -2.36
C LEU A 260 5.59 -15.33 -1.03
N GLU A 261 6.68 -14.72 -0.59
CA GLU A 261 7.33 -14.97 0.70
C GLU A 261 6.39 -14.67 1.86
N SER A 262 5.62 -13.58 1.79
CA SER A 262 4.59 -13.22 2.76
C SER A 262 3.46 -14.25 2.81
N ILE A 263 2.96 -14.66 1.64
CA ILE A 263 1.93 -15.72 1.55
C ILE A 263 2.45 -17.03 2.16
N CYS A 264 3.70 -17.42 1.85
CA CYS A 264 4.33 -18.61 2.42
C CYS A 264 4.52 -18.50 3.94
N THR A 265 4.94 -17.32 4.41
CA THR A 265 5.11 -17.03 5.85
C THR A 265 3.78 -17.18 6.58
N ARG A 266 2.70 -16.62 6.05
CA ARG A 266 1.36 -16.76 6.61
C ARG A 266 0.87 -18.20 6.61
N ASN A 267 1.22 -18.99 5.60
CA ASN A 267 0.88 -20.42 5.53
C ASN A 267 1.65 -21.31 6.52
N LEU A 268 2.73 -20.81 7.11
CA LEU A 268 3.44 -21.47 8.21
C LEU A 268 2.75 -21.25 9.57
N LEU A 269 1.85 -20.28 9.69
CA LEU A 269 1.19 -19.91 10.95
C LEU A 269 -0.22 -20.52 11.08
N CYS A 270 -0.70 -20.66 12.32
CA CYS A 270 -2.10 -20.95 12.61
C CYS A 270 -3.02 -19.81 12.16
N LYS A 271 -4.26 -20.13 11.81
CA LYS A 271 -5.23 -19.15 11.29
C LYS A 271 -5.86 -18.32 12.41
N LYS A 272 -5.95 -18.88 13.63
CA LYS A 272 -6.54 -18.23 14.79
C LYS A 272 -5.57 -18.18 15.96
N THR A 273 -5.78 -17.20 16.84
CA THR A 273 -5.14 -17.15 18.15
C THR A 273 -5.64 -18.31 19.00
N ARG A 274 -4.79 -18.86 19.87
CA ARG A 274 -5.14 -20.00 20.75
C ARG A 274 -5.51 -21.28 19.99
N GLU A 275 -5.04 -21.40 18.75
CA GLU A 275 -5.19 -22.59 17.91
C GLU A 275 -3.86 -23.32 17.80
N GLU A 276 -3.90 -24.64 17.98
CA GLU A 276 -2.86 -25.54 17.54
C GLU A 276 -3.32 -26.31 16.30
N SER A 277 -2.47 -26.36 15.29
CA SER A 277 -2.75 -27.09 14.06
C SER A 277 -1.50 -27.85 13.62
N PRO A 278 -1.62 -29.11 13.18
CA PRO A 278 -0.48 -29.87 12.69
C PRO A 278 0.26 -29.11 11.57
N LEU A 279 1.59 -29.07 11.67
CA LEU A 279 2.47 -28.41 10.68
C LEU A 279 2.31 -26.88 10.60
N ARG A 280 1.63 -26.23 11.55
CA ARG A 280 1.52 -24.77 11.65
C ARG A 280 1.99 -24.28 13.02
N LEU A 281 2.69 -23.16 13.05
CA LEU A 281 3.18 -22.54 14.27
C LEU A 281 2.04 -21.76 14.95
N PRO A 282 1.78 -22.00 16.25
CA PRO A 282 0.81 -21.23 17.01
C PRO A 282 1.18 -19.75 17.09
N LEU A 283 0.18 -18.87 16.92
CA LEU A 283 0.40 -17.43 16.95
C LEU A 283 0.89 -16.93 18.32
N GLY A 284 0.56 -17.61 19.42
CA GLY A 284 1.05 -17.25 20.76
C GLY A 284 2.57 -17.39 20.93
N LEU A 285 3.23 -18.14 20.04
CA LEU A 285 4.67 -18.39 20.10
C LEU A 285 5.50 -17.59 19.10
N VAL A 286 4.83 -16.87 18.19
CA VAL A 286 5.44 -16.07 17.13
C VAL A 286 5.10 -14.61 17.38
N ASN A 287 6.09 -13.73 17.45
CA ASN A 287 5.80 -12.31 17.55
C ASN A 287 5.26 -11.79 16.20
N TRP A 288 3.98 -11.46 16.16
CA TRP A 288 3.27 -10.92 15.00
C TRP A 288 2.70 -9.51 15.22
N ASN A 289 2.74 -9.02 16.46
CA ASN A 289 2.10 -7.76 16.86
C ASN A 289 3.01 -6.54 16.76
N ASP A 290 4.32 -6.74 16.89
CA ASP A 290 5.32 -5.68 16.88
C ASP A 290 6.37 -5.89 15.78
N ASP A 291 7.03 -4.79 15.39
CA ASP A 291 8.13 -4.81 14.42
C ASP A 291 9.48 -5.25 15.00
N SER A 292 9.50 -5.69 16.27
CA SER A 292 10.72 -6.21 16.87
C SER A 292 11.14 -7.51 16.19
N VAL A 293 12.28 -7.44 15.50
CA VAL A 293 12.98 -8.61 14.94
C VAL A 293 13.59 -9.46 16.07
N LYS A 294 13.86 -8.86 17.23
CA LYS A 294 14.45 -9.53 18.39
C LYS A 294 13.36 -10.27 19.19
N PHE A 295 13.67 -11.52 19.53
CA PHE A 295 12.84 -12.43 20.33
C PHE A 295 13.69 -13.19 21.38
N ASP A 296 14.89 -12.69 21.68
CA ASP A 296 15.75 -13.19 22.75
C ASP A 296 15.14 -12.99 24.14
N THR A 297 14.17 -12.08 24.25
CA THR A 297 13.28 -11.89 25.40
C THR A 297 11.81 -12.10 25.04
N GLY A 298 10.94 -12.15 26.03
CA GLY A 298 9.49 -12.34 25.93
C GLY A 298 9.06 -13.80 25.76
N SER A 299 7.79 -13.97 25.41
CA SER A 299 7.07 -15.26 25.27
C SER A 299 7.27 -15.96 23.92
N HIS A 300 7.81 -15.27 22.91
CA HIS A 300 7.87 -15.76 21.53
C HIS A 300 9.23 -16.39 21.18
N PHE A 301 9.32 -17.53 20.51
CA PHE A 301 10.62 -18.09 20.10
C PHE A 301 11.09 -17.65 18.70
N THR A 302 10.23 -16.94 17.96
CA THR A 302 10.53 -16.34 16.65
C THR A 302 9.59 -15.16 16.39
N SER A 303 9.74 -14.48 15.26
CA SER A 303 8.84 -13.41 14.80
C SER A 303 8.47 -13.59 13.33
N VAL A 304 7.35 -12.99 12.93
CA VAL A 304 6.89 -13.00 11.53
C VAL A 304 7.98 -12.44 10.61
N SER A 305 8.64 -11.36 11.00
CA SER A 305 9.73 -10.76 10.23
C SER A 305 10.91 -11.72 10.06
N VAL A 306 11.28 -12.50 11.07
CA VAL A 306 12.40 -13.46 10.95
C VAL A 306 12.01 -14.65 10.10
N LEU A 307 10.80 -15.18 10.24
CA LEU A 307 10.29 -16.25 9.38
C LEU A 307 10.25 -15.80 7.91
N HIS A 308 9.77 -14.59 7.64
CA HIS A 308 9.77 -14.01 6.29
C HIS A 308 11.17 -13.89 5.71
N LEU A 309 12.13 -13.36 6.48
CA LEU A 309 13.53 -13.28 6.04
C LEU A 309 14.14 -14.65 5.76
N VAL A 310 13.81 -15.67 6.56
CA VAL A 310 14.25 -17.06 6.31
C VAL A 310 13.65 -17.59 5.03
N ILE A 311 12.35 -17.40 4.81
CA ILE A 311 11.65 -17.85 3.61
C ILE A 311 12.21 -17.14 2.37
N LYS A 312 12.41 -15.82 2.42
CA LYS A 312 13.08 -15.04 1.38
C LYS A 312 14.47 -15.56 1.06
N ASP A 313 15.25 -15.88 2.08
CA ASP A 313 16.60 -16.44 1.92
C ASP A 313 16.61 -17.89 1.39
N LEU A 314 15.53 -18.65 1.61
CA LEU A 314 15.36 -20.03 1.17
C LEU A 314 14.87 -20.10 -0.28
N LEU A 315 13.83 -19.33 -0.61
CA LEU A 315 13.27 -19.27 -1.95
C LEU A 315 14.16 -18.46 -2.89
N ASN A 316 14.82 -17.40 -2.39
CA ASN A 316 15.79 -16.61 -3.16
C ASN A 316 15.26 -16.21 -4.56
N ILE A 317 13.97 -15.87 -4.63
CA ILE A 317 13.27 -15.50 -5.85
C ILE A 317 13.93 -14.25 -6.46
N LYS A 318 14.14 -14.27 -7.77
CA LYS A 318 14.76 -13.21 -8.55
C LYS A 318 13.68 -12.39 -9.21
N TYR A 319 13.01 -11.54 -8.43
CA TYR A 319 12.04 -10.59 -8.98
C TYR A 319 12.68 -9.75 -10.10
N PRO A 320 11.96 -9.55 -11.22
CA PRO A 320 12.52 -8.86 -12.37
C PRO A 320 12.71 -7.38 -12.05
N GLU A 321 13.89 -6.84 -12.37
CA GLU A 321 14.19 -5.41 -12.26
C GLU A 321 13.35 -4.63 -13.27
N ASP A 322 13.33 -5.12 -14.52
CA ASP A 322 12.40 -4.68 -15.55
C ASP A 322 11.36 -5.77 -15.83
N PRO A 323 10.07 -5.55 -15.49
CA PRO A 323 9.01 -6.55 -15.67
C PRO A 323 8.52 -6.68 -17.12
N LEU A 324 9.01 -5.86 -18.05
CA LEU A 324 8.73 -5.95 -19.49
C LEU A 324 9.90 -6.56 -20.27
N ASP A 325 11.05 -6.77 -19.64
CA ASP A 325 12.21 -7.38 -20.28
C ASP A 325 12.15 -8.91 -20.17
N GLU A 326 12.30 -9.58 -21.31
CA GLU A 326 12.21 -11.05 -21.41
C GLU A 326 13.25 -11.75 -20.54
N ASP A 327 14.49 -11.27 -20.52
CA ASP A 327 15.60 -11.91 -19.79
C ASP A 327 15.41 -11.81 -18.27
N PHE A 328 14.96 -10.65 -17.78
CA PHE A 328 14.63 -10.48 -16.37
C PHE A 328 13.44 -11.34 -15.96
N VAL A 329 12.39 -11.41 -16.78
CA VAL A 329 11.22 -12.26 -16.51
C VAL A 329 11.59 -13.75 -16.56
N LEU A 330 12.44 -14.19 -17.48
CA LEU A 330 12.94 -15.56 -17.53
C LEU A 330 13.75 -15.93 -16.27
N LYS A 331 14.61 -15.03 -15.77
CA LYS A 331 15.34 -15.24 -14.51
C LYS A 331 14.38 -15.40 -13.32
N PHE A 332 13.32 -14.59 -13.29
CA PHE A 332 12.26 -14.71 -12.29
C PHE A 332 11.58 -16.08 -12.35
N ILE A 333 11.07 -16.46 -13.52
CA ILE A 333 10.38 -17.75 -13.76
C ILE A 333 11.27 -18.92 -13.35
N ASN A 334 12.53 -18.93 -13.79
CA ASN A 334 13.48 -19.99 -13.45
C ASN A 334 13.75 -20.04 -11.94
N SER A 335 13.84 -18.89 -11.26
CA SER A 335 14.05 -18.86 -9.80
C SER A 335 12.85 -19.42 -9.02
N VAL A 336 11.63 -19.18 -9.50
CA VAL A 336 10.39 -19.75 -8.93
C VAL A 336 10.36 -21.25 -9.17
N GLU A 337 10.62 -21.70 -10.40
CA GLU A 337 10.63 -23.12 -10.77
C GLU A 337 11.70 -23.90 -9.99
N ASP A 338 12.93 -23.38 -9.90
CA ASP A 338 14.04 -24.03 -9.18
C ASP A 338 13.76 -24.17 -7.68
N SER A 339 13.03 -23.22 -7.11
CA SER A 339 12.80 -23.16 -5.66
C SER A 339 11.54 -23.89 -5.24
N LEU A 340 10.51 -23.90 -6.07
CA LEU A 340 9.16 -24.40 -5.75
C LEU A 340 8.66 -25.48 -6.71
N PHE A 341 9.44 -25.94 -7.69
CA PHE A 341 9.09 -27.08 -8.56
C PHE A 341 7.71 -26.92 -9.23
N LEU A 342 7.37 -25.69 -9.62
CA LEU A 342 6.02 -25.27 -9.95
C LEU A 342 5.40 -26.13 -11.07
N SER A 343 6.19 -26.46 -12.09
CA SER A 343 5.76 -27.25 -13.24
C SER A 343 5.29 -28.65 -12.85
N SER A 344 5.90 -29.26 -11.81
CA SER A 344 5.44 -30.56 -11.30
C SER A 344 4.06 -30.47 -10.65
N PHE A 345 3.81 -29.41 -9.90
CA PHE A 345 2.51 -29.16 -9.24
C PHE A 345 1.43 -28.84 -10.26
N ILE A 346 1.72 -27.99 -11.25
CA ILE A 346 0.78 -27.64 -12.33
C ILE A 346 0.34 -28.87 -13.12
N LYS A 347 1.30 -29.75 -13.45
CA LYS A 347 1.04 -30.98 -14.22
C LYS A 347 0.27 -32.03 -13.42
N ASN A 348 0.67 -32.26 -12.17
CA ASN A 348 0.11 -33.34 -11.36
C ASN A 348 -1.16 -32.92 -10.60
N GLY A 349 -1.34 -31.62 -10.35
CA GLY A 349 -2.43 -31.06 -9.56
C GLY A 349 -2.41 -31.60 -8.12
N GLU A 350 -1.39 -31.23 -7.35
CA GLU A 350 -1.14 -31.74 -6.00
C GLU A 350 -1.29 -30.65 -4.93
N GLY A 351 -2.27 -30.77 -4.04
CA GLY A 351 -2.39 -29.87 -2.89
C GLY A 351 -3.81 -29.40 -2.64
N GLU A 352 -3.96 -28.41 -1.78
CA GLU A 352 -5.27 -27.88 -1.36
C GLU A 352 -5.95 -27.11 -2.50
N TYR A 353 -5.15 -26.47 -3.37
CA TYR A 353 -5.64 -25.58 -4.42
C TYR A 353 -5.51 -26.17 -5.83
N ALA A 354 -5.29 -27.49 -5.92
CA ALA A 354 -5.02 -28.19 -7.18
C ALA A 354 -6.04 -27.91 -8.28
N ASP A 355 -7.33 -27.80 -7.94
CA ASP A 355 -8.39 -27.61 -8.93
C ASP A 355 -8.32 -26.24 -9.64
N VAL A 356 -7.59 -25.27 -9.09
CA VAL A 356 -7.43 -23.93 -9.68
C VAL A 356 -6.34 -23.91 -10.76
N TYR A 357 -5.25 -24.66 -10.56
CA TYR A 357 -4.07 -24.61 -11.44
C TYR A 357 -3.80 -25.90 -12.23
N ARG A 358 -4.50 -27.00 -11.93
CA ARG A 358 -4.30 -28.28 -12.62
C ARG A 358 -4.56 -28.12 -14.13
N GLY A 359 -3.60 -28.56 -14.93
CA GLY A 359 -3.72 -28.54 -16.40
C GLY A 359 -3.60 -27.16 -17.03
N LYS A 360 -3.22 -26.13 -16.26
CA LYS A 360 -2.81 -24.83 -16.80
C LYS A 360 -1.49 -24.97 -17.57
N LEU A 361 -1.20 -23.97 -18.38
CA LEU A 361 0.08 -23.85 -19.08
C LEU A 361 1.23 -23.79 -18.08
N SER A 362 2.46 -24.05 -18.54
CA SER A 362 3.62 -23.78 -17.71
C SER A 362 3.71 -22.27 -17.41
N LEU A 363 4.33 -21.91 -16.29
CA LEU A 363 4.52 -20.49 -15.94
C LEU A 363 5.24 -19.73 -17.06
N LYS A 364 6.19 -20.39 -17.74
CA LYS A 364 6.90 -19.84 -18.88
C LYS A 364 5.98 -19.55 -20.05
N ASP A 365 5.16 -20.52 -20.45
CA ASP A 365 4.25 -20.40 -21.60
C ASP A 365 3.11 -19.41 -21.32
N TYR A 366 2.82 -19.13 -20.06
CA TYR A 366 1.87 -18.09 -19.66
C TYR A 366 2.47 -16.69 -19.69
N CYS A 367 3.66 -16.51 -19.12
CA CYS A 367 4.25 -15.18 -18.93
C CYS A 367 4.90 -14.61 -20.19
N LEU A 368 5.57 -15.42 -21.01
CA LEU A 368 6.32 -14.89 -22.15
C LEU A 368 5.45 -14.24 -23.24
N PRO A 369 4.32 -14.85 -23.68
CA PRO A 369 3.46 -14.20 -24.67
C PRO A 369 2.90 -12.87 -24.14
N LYS A 370 2.58 -12.80 -22.84
CA LYS A 370 2.10 -11.57 -22.21
C LYS A 370 3.12 -10.44 -22.23
N VAL A 371 4.40 -10.76 -22.03
CA VAL A 371 5.47 -9.75 -22.08
C VAL A 371 5.75 -9.33 -23.52
N ILE A 372 5.87 -10.28 -24.43
CA ILE A 372 6.33 -10.05 -25.81
C ILE A 372 5.22 -9.48 -26.71
N GLU A 373 4.00 -9.99 -26.58
CA GLU A 373 2.87 -9.68 -27.48
C GLU A 373 1.94 -8.62 -26.86
N ASP A 374 1.61 -8.76 -25.58
CA ASP A 374 0.65 -7.88 -24.90
C ASP A 374 1.29 -6.67 -24.21
N GLU A 375 2.62 -6.57 -24.18
CA GLU A 375 3.38 -5.61 -23.38
C GLU A 375 2.90 -5.52 -21.91
N GLU A 376 2.48 -6.67 -21.36
CA GLU A 376 1.94 -6.78 -20.00
C GLU A 376 3.06 -7.10 -19.00
N PRO A 377 3.30 -6.24 -17.99
CA PRO A 377 4.43 -6.40 -17.07
C PRO A 377 4.23 -7.55 -16.09
N ILE A 378 5.24 -8.43 -15.99
CA ILE A 378 5.26 -9.58 -15.06
C ILE A 378 6.20 -9.28 -13.89
N LYS A 379 5.70 -8.60 -12.84
CA LYS A 379 6.49 -8.34 -11.62
C LYS A 379 6.28 -9.36 -10.50
N ILE A 380 5.10 -9.97 -10.43
CA ILE A 380 4.76 -10.95 -9.40
C ILE A 380 4.17 -12.20 -10.06
N LEU A 381 4.07 -13.27 -9.28
CA LEU A 381 3.48 -14.51 -9.73
C LEU A 381 1.96 -14.32 -9.94
N PRO A 382 1.39 -14.71 -11.09
CA PRO A 382 -0.05 -14.61 -11.30
C PRO A 382 -0.81 -15.53 -10.33
N TYR A 383 -2.09 -15.25 -10.11
CA TYR A 383 -2.85 -15.80 -8.99
C TYR A 383 -2.83 -17.34 -8.94
N GLU A 384 -3.12 -18.02 -10.03
CA GLU A 384 -3.17 -19.48 -10.09
C GLU A 384 -1.81 -20.12 -9.80
N TYR A 385 -0.74 -19.49 -10.31
CA TYR A 385 0.63 -19.93 -10.08
C TYR A 385 1.08 -19.66 -8.64
N SER A 386 0.57 -18.59 -8.01
CA SER A 386 0.80 -18.32 -6.59
C SER A 386 0.21 -19.40 -5.70
N LEU A 387 -0.96 -19.96 -6.05
CA LEU A 387 -1.56 -21.08 -5.33
C LEU A 387 -0.77 -22.37 -5.50
N ALA A 388 -0.28 -22.65 -6.73
CA ALA A 388 0.62 -23.78 -6.96
C ALA A 388 1.93 -23.65 -6.15
N ALA A 389 2.47 -22.44 -6.07
CA ALA A 389 3.66 -22.13 -5.29
C ALA A 389 3.43 -22.37 -3.78
N VAL A 390 2.26 -21.98 -3.27
CA VAL A 390 1.86 -22.22 -1.88
C VAL A 390 1.72 -23.72 -1.58
N ASP A 391 1.07 -24.49 -2.47
CA ASP A 391 0.95 -25.94 -2.30
C ASP A 391 2.32 -26.63 -2.29
N SER A 392 3.22 -26.19 -3.18
CA SER A 392 4.60 -26.66 -3.17
C SER A 392 5.34 -26.30 -1.89
N PHE A 393 5.23 -25.06 -1.43
CA PHE A 393 5.82 -24.63 -0.17
C PHE A 393 5.32 -25.48 1.01
N ASN A 394 4.00 -25.70 1.06
CA ASN A 394 3.32 -26.47 2.09
C ASN A 394 3.76 -27.94 2.12
N LYS A 395 4.10 -28.52 0.97
CA LYS A 395 4.60 -29.89 0.86
C LYS A 395 6.09 -30.00 1.20
N ASN A 396 6.90 -29.07 0.68
CA ASN A 396 8.35 -29.23 0.62
C ASN A 396 9.10 -28.51 1.76
N TYR A 397 8.63 -27.34 2.20
CA TYR A 397 9.33 -26.49 3.15
C TYR A 397 8.64 -26.40 4.51
N ARG A 398 7.31 -26.26 4.54
CA ARG A 398 6.55 -26.12 5.79
C ARG A 398 6.85 -27.24 6.80
N PRO A 399 6.88 -28.53 6.42
CA PRO A 399 7.18 -29.60 7.38
C PRO A 399 8.61 -29.52 7.95
N LEU A 400 9.56 -29.03 7.16
CA LEU A 400 10.96 -28.88 7.58
C LEU A 400 11.11 -27.75 8.60
N ILE A 401 10.52 -26.59 8.31
CA ILE A 401 10.57 -25.42 9.21
C ILE A 401 9.82 -25.72 10.50
N TYR A 402 8.61 -26.29 10.39
CA TYR A 402 7.84 -26.73 11.54
C TYR A 402 8.62 -27.77 12.37
N GLY A 403 9.23 -28.75 11.71
CA GLY A 403 10.02 -29.80 12.35
C GLY A 403 11.22 -29.28 13.16
N VAL A 404 11.80 -28.15 12.76
CA VAL A 404 12.84 -27.48 13.56
C VAL A 404 12.27 -27.00 14.90
N PHE A 405 11.14 -26.30 14.89
CA PHE A 405 10.57 -25.74 16.10
C PHE A 405 9.91 -26.79 17.00
N ALA A 406 9.17 -27.73 16.40
CA ALA A 406 8.48 -28.77 17.14
C ALA A 406 9.40 -29.93 17.57
N GLY A 407 10.53 -30.13 16.88
CA GLY A 407 11.39 -31.31 17.05
C GLY A 407 12.74 -31.06 17.73
N PHE A 408 13.38 -29.90 17.52
CA PHE A 408 14.73 -29.65 18.01
C PHE A 408 14.76 -28.94 19.36
N SER A 409 15.63 -29.39 20.25
CA SER A 409 16.00 -28.62 21.45
C SER A 409 16.92 -27.44 21.06
N PRO A 410 16.73 -26.23 21.61
CA PRO A 410 15.86 -25.90 22.75
C PRO A 410 14.43 -25.47 22.39
N TYR A 411 14.05 -25.42 21.11
CA TYR A 411 12.73 -24.93 20.69
C TYR A 411 11.58 -25.79 21.18
N ARG A 412 11.69 -27.11 21.06
CA ARG A 412 10.66 -28.05 21.56
C ARG A 412 10.44 -27.86 23.06
N ALA A 413 11.52 -27.81 23.84
CA ALA A 413 11.43 -27.61 25.28
C ALA A 413 10.86 -26.23 25.66
N PHE A 414 11.15 -25.19 24.87
CA PHE A 414 10.52 -23.87 25.05
C PHE A 414 9.03 -23.91 24.71
N TRP A 415 8.65 -24.60 23.64
CA TRP A 415 7.26 -24.78 23.25
C TRP A 415 6.49 -25.50 24.35
N ASP A 416 7.01 -26.62 24.86
CA ASP A 416 6.38 -27.40 25.94
C ASP A 416 6.21 -26.53 27.20
N LEU A 417 7.26 -25.82 27.63
CA LEU A 417 7.17 -24.86 28.74
C LEU A 417 6.14 -23.76 28.47
N SER A 418 6.10 -23.24 27.23
CA SER A 418 5.15 -22.21 26.85
C SER A 418 3.71 -22.71 26.87
N LYS A 419 3.45 -24.01 26.64
CA LYS A 419 2.11 -24.59 26.83
C LYS A 419 1.76 -24.65 28.31
N GLU A 420 2.68 -25.14 29.15
CA GLU A 420 2.47 -25.25 30.60
C GLU A 420 2.09 -23.91 31.24
N VAL A 421 2.68 -22.81 30.78
CA VAL A 421 2.41 -21.46 31.30
C VAL A 421 1.30 -20.72 30.56
N GLY A 422 0.58 -21.38 29.63
CA GLY A 422 -0.55 -20.81 28.90
C GLY A 422 -0.18 -19.81 27.79
N GLY A 423 1.05 -19.84 27.30
CA GLY A 423 1.55 -19.01 26.20
C GLY A 423 1.11 -19.45 24.80
N VAL A 424 0.46 -20.62 24.65
CA VAL A 424 -0.07 -21.09 23.35
C VAL A 424 -1.58 -20.87 23.23
N ASP A 425 -2.34 -21.35 24.21
CA ASP A 425 -3.81 -21.38 24.22
C ASP A 425 -4.44 -20.82 25.51
N GLY A 426 -3.62 -20.42 26.48
CA GLY A 426 -4.04 -19.89 27.78
C GLY A 426 -4.08 -18.36 27.88
N ASP A 427 -4.05 -17.86 29.12
CA ASP A 427 -4.19 -16.43 29.43
C ASP A 427 -3.03 -15.57 28.90
N LEU A 428 -1.80 -16.10 28.93
CA LEU A 428 -0.64 -15.41 28.35
C LEU A 428 -0.79 -15.26 26.83
N ALA A 429 -1.26 -16.30 26.14
CA ALA A 429 -1.53 -16.24 24.70
C ALA A 429 -2.63 -15.22 24.38
N PHE A 430 -3.69 -15.18 25.18
CA PHE A 430 -4.76 -14.19 25.05
C PHE A 430 -4.20 -12.78 25.24
N TYR A 431 -3.47 -12.53 26.32
CA TYR A 431 -2.87 -11.22 26.60
C TYR A 431 -1.94 -10.76 25.48
N ASN A 432 -1.08 -11.63 24.98
CA ASN A 432 -0.15 -11.33 23.88
C ASN A 432 -0.84 -11.07 22.55
N SER A 433 -2.07 -11.56 22.35
CA SER A 433 -2.84 -11.31 21.13
C SER A 433 -3.48 -9.91 21.06
N LEU A 434 -3.53 -9.19 22.18
CA LEU A 434 -4.22 -7.91 22.28
C LEU A 434 -3.34 -6.75 21.84
N SER A 435 -3.98 -5.68 21.37
CA SER A 435 -3.28 -4.43 21.08
C SER A 435 -2.69 -3.80 22.35
N PRO A 436 -1.62 -2.98 22.26
CA PRO A 436 -1.04 -2.32 23.44
C PRO A 436 -2.06 -1.50 24.25
N SER A 437 -3.04 -0.90 23.57
CA SER A 437 -4.14 -0.19 24.23
C SER A 437 -5.05 -1.14 25.01
N ALA A 438 -5.43 -2.27 24.42
CA ALA A 438 -6.28 -3.26 25.09
C ALA A 438 -5.55 -3.96 26.25
N GLN A 439 -4.24 -4.19 26.12
CA GLN A 439 -3.40 -4.66 27.23
C GLN A 439 -3.39 -3.65 28.39
N LYS A 440 -3.24 -2.35 28.09
CA LYS A 440 -3.28 -1.29 29.11
C LYS A 440 -4.65 -1.23 29.80
N THR A 441 -5.74 -1.37 29.05
CA THR A 441 -7.09 -1.46 29.61
C THR A 441 -7.22 -2.68 30.52
N LEU A 442 -6.79 -3.86 30.08
CA LEU A 442 -6.81 -5.07 30.91
C LEU A 442 -6.09 -4.88 32.25
N LYS A 443 -4.91 -4.25 32.23
CA LYS A 443 -4.11 -3.96 33.43
C LYS A 443 -4.79 -3.00 34.41
N THR A 444 -5.69 -2.16 33.92
CA THR A 444 -6.28 -1.07 34.72
C THR A 444 -7.71 -1.35 35.15
N THR A 445 -8.48 -2.13 34.38
CA THR A 445 -9.93 -2.27 34.60
C THR A 445 -10.43 -3.70 34.72
N SER A 446 -9.66 -4.73 34.35
CA SER A 446 -10.20 -6.09 34.19
C SER A 446 -9.49 -7.17 34.99
N TRP A 447 -8.17 -7.13 35.08
CA TRP A 447 -7.40 -8.06 35.91
C TRP A 447 -6.88 -7.32 37.14
N SER A 448 -7.00 -7.97 38.30
CA SER A 448 -6.29 -7.51 39.50
C SER A 448 -4.77 -7.61 39.33
N GLU A 449 -4.00 -6.87 40.14
CA GLU A 449 -2.53 -6.95 40.10
C GLU A 449 -2.02 -8.39 40.31
N ASP A 450 -2.63 -9.13 41.24
CA ASP A 450 -2.29 -10.53 41.50
C ASP A 450 -2.59 -11.44 40.30
N GLU A 451 -3.70 -11.20 39.59
CA GLU A 451 -4.01 -11.92 38.37
C GLU A 451 -3.05 -11.60 37.24
N LEU A 452 -2.68 -10.33 37.06
CA LEU A 452 -1.70 -9.93 36.04
C LEU A 452 -0.35 -10.60 36.31
N LYS A 453 0.09 -10.57 37.57
CA LYS A 453 1.33 -11.22 38.00
C LYS A 453 1.30 -12.72 37.74
N LYS A 454 0.19 -13.39 38.05
CA LYS A 454 0.02 -14.84 37.87
C LYS A 454 -0.12 -15.25 36.40
N LYS A 455 -0.90 -14.50 35.62
CA LYS A 455 -1.30 -14.85 34.24
C LYS A 455 -0.31 -14.37 33.18
N VAL A 456 0.51 -13.35 33.49
CA VAL A 456 1.44 -12.74 32.52
C VAL A 456 2.86 -12.68 33.05
N GLU A 457 3.10 -11.96 34.15
CA GLU A 457 4.48 -11.61 34.55
C GLU A 457 5.30 -12.84 34.98
N LEU A 458 4.71 -13.75 35.78
CA LEU A 458 5.36 -14.99 36.19
C LEU A 458 5.62 -15.92 34.98
N PRO A 459 4.62 -16.21 34.11
CA PRO A 459 4.85 -16.92 32.85
C PRO A 459 5.95 -16.32 31.98
N GLU A 460 5.95 -15.00 31.75
CA GLU A 460 6.97 -14.33 30.95
C GLU A 460 8.35 -14.42 31.59
N ALA A 461 8.45 -14.27 32.92
CA ALA A 461 9.71 -14.41 33.64
C ALA A 461 10.30 -15.83 33.51
N GLN A 462 9.46 -16.86 33.55
CA GLN A 462 9.87 -18.26 33.34
C GLN A 462 10.39 -18.48 31.92
N LEU A 463 9.68 -17.99 30.90
CA LEU A 463 10.10 -18.08 29.50
C LEU A 463 11.39 -17.29 29.23
N ASN A 464 11.52 -16.10 29.81
CA ASN A 464 12.74 -15.29 29.73
C ASN A 464 13.95 -15.99 30.37
N SER A 465 13.76 -16.56 31.56
CA SER A 465 14.80 -17.34 32.25
C SER A 465 15.24 -18.52 31.40
N PHE A 466 14.29 -19.20 30.73
CA PHE A 466 14.61 -20.30 29.81
C PHE A 466 15.49 -19.85 28.64
N LYS A 467 15.23 -18.67 28.05
CA LYS A 467 16.00 -18.16 26.90
C LYS A 467 17.37 -17.62 27.29
N SER A 468 17.52 -17.16 28.54
CA SER A 468 18.74 -16.54 29.03
C SER A 468 19.98 -17.37 28.70
N LYS A 469 20.97 -16.73 28.07
CA LYS A 469 22.26 -17.32 27.66
C LYS A 469 22.17 -18.44 26.59
N LYS A 470 21.03 -18.64 25.93
CA LYS A 470 20.90 -19.62 24.84
C LYS A 470 20.96 -18.94 23.47
N TRP A 471 22.03 -19.22 22.71
CA TRP A 471 22.22 -18.66 21.36
C TRP A 471 21.12 -19.04 20.36
N ALA A 472 20.38 -20.13 20.62
CA ALA A 472 19.28 -20.55 19.76
C ALA A 472 18.17 -19.49 19.61
N PHE A 473 18.01 -18.61 20.60
CA PHE A 473 17.03 -17.51 20.55
C PHE A 473 17.59 -16.22 19.96
N MET A 474 18.80 -16.26 19.38
CA MET A 474 19.34 -15.15 18.61
C MET A 474 18.92 -15.26 17.15
N VAL A 475 18.45 -14.15 16.59
CA VAL A 475 17.99 -14.04 15.20
C VAL A 475 18.98 -14.63 14.20
N VAL A 476 20.26 -14.25 14.31
CA VAL A 476 21.32 -14.69 13.39
C VAL A 476 21.49 -16.22 13.43
N TRP A 477 21.44 -16.82 14.62
CA TRP A 477 21.57 -18.26 14.78
C TRP A 477 20.37 -18.99 14.18
N GLN A 478 19.15 -18.57 14.54
CA GLN A 478 17.92 -19.19 14.05
C GLN A 478 17.83 -19.14 12.53
N LYS A 479 18.14 -17.99 11.91
CA LYS A 479 18.21 -17.85 10.45
C LYS A 479 19.20 -18.83 9.83
N ALA A 480 20.43 -18.87 10.34
CA ALA A 480 21.48 -19.73 9.81
C ALA A 480 21.14 -21.23 9.97
N PHE A 481 20.54 -21.59 11.10
CA PHE A 481 20.15 -22.97 11.40
C PHE A 481 19.02 -23.46 10.50
N LEU A 482 17.91 -22.71 10.42
CA LEU A 482 16.77 -23.04 9.55
C LEU A 482 17.22 -23.15 8.08
N LYS A 483 18.01 -22.19 7.60
CA LYS A 483 18.54 -22.20 6.24
C LYS A 483 19.37 -23.44 5.97
N SER A 484 20.32 -23.74 6.86
CA SER A 484 21.21 -24.89 6.70
C SER A 484 20.42 -26.21 6.75
N TYR A 485 19.47 -26.33 7.68
CA TYR A 485 18.64 -27.51 7.84
C TYR A 485 17.80 -27.80 6.59
N CYS A 486 17.07 -26.81 6.08
CA CYS A 486 16.25 -26.96 4.88
C CYS A 486 17.11 -27.31 3.65
N ILE A 487 18.24 -26.63 3.43
CA ILE A 487 19.13 -26.92 2.30
C ILE A 487 19.70 -28.35 2.38
N CYS A 488 20.13 -28.78 3.56
CA CYS A 488 20.68 -30.12 3.76
C CYS A 488 19.65 -31.22 3.45
N ILE A 489 18.43 -31.09 3.97
CA ILE A 489 17.38 -32.09 3.76
C ILE A 489 16.88 -32.09 2.31
N SER A 490 16.69 -30.92 1.69
CA SER A 490 16.29 -30.84 0.28
C SER A 490 17.36 -31.39 -0.66
N SER A 491 18.64 -31.21 -0.33
CA SER A 491 19.76 -31.83 -1.07
C SER A 491 19.78 -33.35 -0.91
N ALA A 492 19.46 -33.87 0.27
CA ALA A 492 19.40 -35.32 0.54
C ALA A 492 18.23 -36.00 -0.17
N LYS A 493 17.10 -35.29 -0.34
CA LYS A 493 15.94 -35.75 -1.11
C LYS A 493 16.13 -35.62 -2.64
N GLY A 494 17.28 -35.13 -3.11
CA GLY A 494 17.56 -34.93 -4.54
C GLY A 494 16.81 -33.75 -5.17
N HIS A 495 16.21 -32.86 -4.37
CA HIS A 495 15.38 -31.76 -4.85
C HIS A 495 16.20 -30.52 -5.25
N PHE A 496 17.43 -30.33 -4.76
CA PHE A 496 18.28 -29.18 -5.13
C PHE A 496 19.41 -29.58 -6.10
N ARG A 497 19.53 -28.89 -7.25
CA ARG A 497 20.76 -28.92 -8.05
C ARG A 497 21.90 -28.29 -7.24
N ARG A 498 23.01 -29.01 -7.09
CA ARG A 498 24.17 -28.61 -6.26
C ARG A 498 24.78 -27.29 -6.76
N THR A 499 24.40 -26.16 -6.18
CA THR A 499 25.08 -24.87 -6.43
C THR A 499 26.34 -24.75 -5.57
N ALA A 500 27.38 -24.11 -6.09
CA ALA A 500 28.72 -24.03 -5.48
C ALA A 500 28.73 -23.47 -4.03
N ARG A 501 27.76 -22.61 -3.67
CA ARG A 501 27.61 -22.03 -2.32
C ARG A 501 27.27 -23.06 -1.23
N SER A 502 26.56 -24.13 -1.60
CA SER A 502 26.16 -25.22 -0.66
C SER A 502 27.38 -25.97 -0.09
N ARG A 503 28.45 -26.13 -0.87
CA ARG A 503 29.68 -26.82 -0.44
C ARG A 503 30.45 -26.07 0.65
N THR A 504 30.42 -24.75 0.64
CA THR A 504 31.15 -23.92 1.62
C THR A 504 30.45 -23.91 2.99
N ILE A 505 29.11 -23.92 3.00
CA ILE A 505 28.32 -24.06 4.23
C ILE A 505 28.48 -25.47 4.81
N PHE A 506 28.50 -26.49 3.95
CA PHE A 506 28.71 -27.90 4.33
C PHE A 506 30.02 -28.12 5.11
N ARG A 507 31.12 -27.48 4.71
CA ARG A 507 32.41 -27.55 5.43
C ARG A 507 32.39 -26.85 6.79
N LYS A 508 31.61 -25.78 6.95
CA LYS A 508 31.55 -25.02 8.21
C LYS A 508 30.61 -25.69 9.22
N VAL A 509 29.45 -26.19 8.81
CA VAL A 509 28.48 -26.84 9.72
C VAL A 509 28.98 -28.23 10.18
N ALA A 510 29.62 -29.00 9.29
CA ALA A 510 30.21 -30.29 9.67
C ALA A 510 31.37 -30.15 10.68
N TYR A 511 32.00 -28.98 10.78
CA TYR A 511 33.03 -28.69 11.77
C TYR A 511 32.45 -28.45 13.18
N PHE A 512 31.21 -27.93 13.28
CA PHE A 512 30.53 -27.68 14.55
C PHE A 512 29.77 -28.88 15.11
N CYS A 513 29.45 -29.88 14.27
CA CYS A 513 28.70 -31.09 14.70
C CYS A 513 29.59 -32.29 15.07
N LYS A 514 30.93 -32.15 15.11
CA LYS A 514 31.79 -33.23 15.62
C LYS A 514 31.71 -33.27 17.15
N PRO A 515 31.38 -34.43 17.77
CA PRO A 515 31.50 -34.58 19.21
C PRO A 515 32.97 -34.39 19.60
N VAL A 516 33.23 -33.52 20.58
CA VAL A 516 34.52 -33.48 21.29
C VAL A 516 34.70 -34.85 21.92
N ARG A 517 35.49 -35.72 21.27
CA ARG A 517 35.93 -36.98 21.88
C ARG A 517 36.75 -36.60 23.09
N LYS A 518 36.25 -36.99 24.28
CA LYS A 518 36.97 -36.96 25.55
C LYS A 518 38.41 -37.45 25.36
N ALA A 519 39.39 -36.58 25.57
CA ALA A 519 40.73 -37.01 25.92
C ALA A 519 40.64 -37.61 27.34
N ARG A 520 40.74 -38.94 27.42
CA ARG A 520 41.05 -39.66 28.65
C ARG A 520 42.57 -39.85 28.68
N ASN A 521 43.18 -39.40 29.78
CA ASN A 521 44.45 -39.82 30.39
C ASN A 521 45.65 -40.12 29.46
N ILE A 522 46.66 -39.25 29.47
CA ILE A 522 47.90 -39.29 30.28
C ILE A 522 48.51 -37.89 30.26
#